data_AF-A0A536X5P2-F1
#
_entry.id   AF-A0A536X5P2-F1
#
_cell.length_a   1.000
_cell.length_b   1.000
_cell.length_c   1.000
_cell.angle_alpha   90.00
_cell.angle_beta   90.00
_cell.angle_gamma   90.00
#
_symmetry.space_group_name_H-M   'P 1'
#
loop_
_entity.id
_entity.type
_entity.pdbx_description
1 polymer ?
#
loop_
_entity_poly.entity_id
_entity_poly.type
_entity_poly.pdbx_seq_one_letter_code
_entity_poly.pdbx_strand_id
1 'polypeptide(L)'
;MKRTAFLAALLAAHTAWAGQAPFAASAPDAPISHRDRVYAAEQFSNTVSVTDPLDNKLLGVIRLGDPNPGNLSPLYRGQLLVHGMGFSPDGRTLAVVSIGSNSVTFIDTATNAVKHTTYVGR
;
A
#
# COMPACT_ATOMS: atom_id res chain seq x y z
N MET A 1 -23.99 -42.48 -50.65
CA MET A 1 -22.87 -42.28 -49.71
C MET A 1 -22.54 -40.79 -49.64
N LYS A 2 -22.89 -40.10 -48.55
CA LYS A 2 -22.42 -38.73 -48.28
C LYS A 2 -21.57 -38.81 -47.00
N ARG A 3 -20.26 -38.62 -47.13
CA ARG A 3 -19.34 -38.53 -45.98
C ARG A 3 -19.27 -37.06 -45.57
N THR A 4 -19.97 -36.69 -44.50
CA THR A 4 -19.78 -35.41 -43.81
C THR A 4 -18.54 -35.52 -42.94
N ALA A 5 -17.48 -34.80 -43.31
CA ALA A 5 -16.29 -34.64 -42.48
C ALA A 5 -16.57 -33.60 -41.39
N PHE A 6 -16.45 -33.99 -40.12
CA PHE A 6 -16.45 -33.06 -39.01
C PHE A 6 -15.06 -32.43 -38.90
N LEU A 7 -14.97 -31.11 -39.14
CA LEU A 7 -13.78 -30.32 -38.81
C LEU A 7 -13.83 -30.01 -37.31
N ALA A 8 -13.00 -30.69 -36.51
CA ALA A 8 -12.80 -30.33 -35.12
C ALA A 8 -11.90 -29.09 -35.05
N ALA A 9 -12.47 -27.92 -34.75
CA ALA A 9 -11.69 -26.73 -34.41
C ALA A 9 -11.12 -26.93 -33.00
N LEU A 10 -9.83 -27.24 -32.87
CA LEU A 10 -9.12 -27.16 -31.60
C LEU A 10 -9.00 -25.69 -31.20
N LEU A 11 -9.76 -25.28 -30.19
CA LEU A 11 -9.47 -24.08 -29.41
C LEU A 11 -8.14 -24.31 -28.69
N ALA A 12 -7.07 -23.67 -29.16
CA ALA A 12 -5.82 -23.62 -28.43
C ALA A 12 -6.07 -22.87 -27.12
N ALA A 13 -6.08 -23.57 -25.99
CA ALA A 13 -6.13 -22.94 -24.68
C ALA A 13 -4.82 -22.16 -24.50
N HIS A 14 -4.89 -20.83 -24.55
CA HIS A 14 -3.76 -19.98 -24.20
C HIS A 14 -3.60 -20.00 -22.68
N THR A 15 -2.42 -20.40 -22.20
CA THR A 15 -2.06 -20.23 -20.79
C THR A 15 -2.04 -18.74 -20.48
N ALA A 16 -2.99 -18.28 -19.66
CA ALA A 16 -2.94 -16.94 -19.11
C ALA A 16 -1.80 -16.88 -18.09
N TRP A 17 -0.76 -16.11 -18.39
CA TRP A 17 0.25 -15.76 -17.40
C TRP A 17 -0.31 -14.67 -16.50
N ALA A 18 -0.42 -14.97 -15.21
CA ALA A 18 -0.74 -13.97 -14.21
C ALA A 18 0.53 -13.14 -13.96
N GLY A 19 0.52 -11.87 -14.36
CA GLY A 19 1.58 -10.93 -13.98
C GLY A 19 1.45 -10.50 -12.52
N GLN A 20 2.43 -9.76 -12.02
CA GLN A 20 2.42 -9.22 -10.66
C GLN A 20 1.46 -8.03 -10.52
N ALA A 21 0.34 -8.22 -9.83
CA ALA A 21 -0.55 -7.13 -9.46
C ALA A 21 0.18 -6.10 -8.56
N PRO A 22 -0.12 -4.80 -8.65
CA PRO A 22 -1.18 -4.17 -9.45
C PRO A 22 -0.77 -3.80 -10.88
N PHE A 23 0.39 -4.27 -11.37
CA PHE A 23 0.87 -3.94 -12.71
C PHE A 23 0.12 -4.69 -13.81
N ALA A 24 0.28 -4.23 -15.06
CA ALA A 24 -0.30 -4.90 -16.22
C ALA A 24 0.25 -6.33 -16.36
N ALA A 25 -0.56 -7.26 -16.87
CA ALA A 25 -0.14 -8.66 -17.05
C ALA A 25 1.06 -8.85 -17.99
N SER A 26 1.35 -7.87 -18.86
CA SER A 26 2.51 -7.86 -19.74
C SER A 26 3.75 -7.20 -19.12
N ALA A 27 3.65 -6.62 -17.92
CA ALA A 27 4.80 -6.06 -17.24
C ALA A 27 5.77 -7.19 -16.85
N PRO A 28 7.09 -6.96 -16.92
CA PRO A 28 8.05 -7.94 -16.47
C PRO A 28 7.90 -8.15 -14.96
N ASP A 29 8.00 -9.40 -14.52
CA ASP A 29 8.04 -9.71 -13.09
C ASP A 29 9.29 -9.08 -12.47
N ALA A 30 9.10 -8.39 -11.34
CA ALA A 30 10.17 -7.84 -10.52
C ALA A 30 10.41 -8.76 -9.32
N PRO A 31 11.64 -9.26 -9.10
CA PRO A 31 11.96 -9.92 -7.85
C PRO A 31 11.95 -8.90 -6.70
N ILE A 32 11.55 -9.36 -5.51
CA ILE A 32 11.68 -8.57 -4.28
C ILE A 32 13.17 -8.23 -4.06
N SER A 33 13.44 -7.02 -3.59
CA SER A 33 14.78 -6.49 -3.33
C SER A 33 14.81 -5.53 -2.14
N HIS A 34 16.00 -5.18 -1.66
CA HIS A 34 16.20 -4.15 -0.62
C HIS A 34 15.74 -2.73 -1.02
N ARG A 35 15.27 -2.52 -2.26
CA ARG A 35 14.63 -1.27 -2.69
C ARG A 35 13.14 -1.24 -2.36
N ASP A 36 12.52 -2.39 -2.12
CA ASP A 36 11.10 -2.50 -1.85
C ASP A 36 10.79 -2.15 -0.40
N ARG A 37 9.54 -1.74 -0.15
CA ARG A 37 9.07 -1.33 1.17
C ARG A 37 7.69 -1.90 1.41
N VAL A 38 7.50 -2.53 2.56
CA VAL A 38 6.17 -2.84 3.11
C VAL A 38 5.84 -1.79 4.15
N TYR A 39 4.68 -1.16 4.00
CA TYR A 39 4.15 -0.20 4.96
C TYR A 39 2.98 -0.82 5.70
N ALA A 40 2.95 -0.73 7.03
CA ALA A 40 1.79 -1.11 7.83
C ALA A 40 1.34 0.05 8.73
N ALA A 41 0.02 0.28 8.73
CA ALA A 41 -0.61 1.30 9.57
C ALA A 41 -0.84 0.74 10.97
N GLU A 42 -0.27 1.38 11.98
CA GLU A 42 -0.31 0.93 13.36
C GLU A 42 -1.30 1.80 14.17
N GLN A 43 -2.55 1.34 14.26
CA GLN A 43 -3.66 2.14 14.76
C GLN A 43 -3.47 2.68 16.19
N PHE A 44 -2.93 1.86 17.09
CA PHE A 44 -2.79 2.25 18.50
C PHE A 44 -1.55 3.09 18.77
N SER A 45 -0.44 2.83 18.06
CA SER A 45 0.77 3.62 18.19
C SER A 45 0.74 4.91 17.36
N ASN A 46 -0.24 5.04 16.46
CA ASN A 46 -0.41 6.17 15.55
C ASN A 46 0.82 6.38 14.66
N THR A 47 1.36 5.28 14.15
CA THR A 47 2.55 5.27 13.28
C THR A 47 2.30 4.49 11.99
N VAL A 48 3.25 4.60 11.06
CA VAL A 48 3.40 3.67 9.94
C VAL A 48 4.74 2.98 10.08
N SER A 49 4.75 1.65 10.18
CA SER A 49 5.98 0.86 10.17
C SER A 49 6.47 0.66 8.73
N VAL A 50 7.79 0.66 8.54
CA VAL A 50 8.43 0.49 7.23
C VAL A 50 9.38 -0.70 7.32
N THR A 51 9.09 -1.76 6.55
CA THR A 51 9.84 -3.02 6.58
C THR A 51 10.48 -3.28 5.22
N ASP A 52 11.73 -3.75 5.24
CA ASP A 52 12.39 -4.37 4.08
C ASP A 52 11.84 -5.79 3.90
N PRO A 53 11.15 -6.08 2.79
CA PRO A 53 10.54 -7.39 2.58
C PRO A 53 11.52 -8.49 2.19
N LEU A 54 12.75 -8.16 1.76
CA LEU A 54 13.71 -9.18 1.33
C LEU A 54 14.27 -9.97 2.52
N ASP A 55 14.52 -9.29 3.64
CA ASP A 55 15.07 -9.89 4.86
C ASP A 55 14.14 -9.76 6.08
N ASN A 56 12.91 -9.26 5.88
CA ASN A 56 11.91 -9.03 6.92
C ASN A 56 12.40 -8.11 8.05
N LYS A 57 13.17 -7.07 7.69
CA LYS A 57 13.77 -6.14 8.64
C LYS A 57 12.96 -4.86 8.79
N LEU A 58 12.61 -4.49 10.02
CA LEU A 58 12.06 -3.17 10.32
C LEU A 58 13.14 -2.10 10.06
N LEU A 59 12.87 -1.20 9.11
CA LEU A 59 13.74 -0.08 8.76
C LEU A 59 13.46 1.14 9.64
N GLY A 60 12.21 1.32 10.08
CA GLY A 60 11.83 2.41 10.97
C GLY A 60 10.33 2.58 11.08
N VAL A 61 9.94 3.63 11.80
CA VAL A 61 8.55 4.03 12.00
C VAL A 61 8.37 5.50 11.67
N ILE A 62 7.34 5.83 10.91
CA ILE A 62 6.91 7.19 10.62
C ILE A 62 5.87 7.57 11.67
N ARG A 63 6.21 8.51 12.55
CA ARG A 63 5.32 8.94 13.63
C ARG A 63 4.33 9.98 13.12
N LEU A 64 3.04 9.67 13.19
CA LEU A 64 1.96 10.59 12.86
C LEU A 64 1.26 11.12 14.13
N GLY A 65 1.36 10.37 15.21
CA GLY A 65 0.84 10.71 16.52
C GLY A 65 1.57 9.97 17.64
N ASP A 66 1.15 10.26 18.87
CA ASP A 66 1.64 9.60 20.07
C ASP A 66 0.86 8.31 20.34
N PRO A 67 1.47 7.32 21.00
CA PRO A 67 0.76 6.13 21.46
C PRO A 67 -0.17 6.45 22.64
N ASN A 68 -1.09 5.52 22.93
CA ASN A 68 -1.86 5.51 24.17
C ASN A 68 -0.91 5.37 25.39
N PRO A 69 -1.08 6.15 26.48
CA PRO A 69 -2.15 7.13 26.75
C PRO A 69 -1.84 8.59 26.40
N GLY A 70 -0.68 8.91 25.82
CA GLY A 70 -0.32 10.29 25.49
C GLY A 70 -1.32 10.98 24.56
N ASN A 71 -1.92 10.19 23.67
CA ASN A 71 -2.96 10.64 22.74
C ASN A 71 -4.36 10.87 23.36
N LEU A 72 -4.53 10.62 24.67
CA LEU A 72 -5.78 10.88 25.40
C LEU A 72 -5.84 12.27 26.04
N SER A 73 -4.77 13.06 25.92
CA SER A 73 -4.74 14.43 26.45
C SER A 73 -5.75 15.32 25.72
N PRO A 74 -6.50 16.18 26.44
CA PRO A 74 -7.39 17.17 25.81
C PRO A 74 -6.62 18.24 25.02
N LEU A 75 -5.29 18.33 25.20
CA LEU A 75 -4.40 19.22 24.44
C LEU A 75 -3.72 18.52 23.26
N TYR A 76 -4.03 17.24 23.03
CA TYR A 76 -3.39 16.45 21.98
C TYR A 76 -3.74 16.97 20.59
N ARG A 77 -2.73 17.13 19.72
CA ARG A 77 -2.87 17.66 18.36
C ARG A 77 -2.28 16.75 17.27
N GLY A 78 -1.80 15.56 17.65
CA GLY A 78 -1.29 14.57 16.69
C GLY A 78 -2.42 13.80 16.01
N GLN A 79 -2.05 12.88 15.11
CA GLN A 79 -3.03 12.03 14.43
C GLN A 79 -3.50 10.87 15.31
N LEU A 80 -4.73 10.41 15.06
CA LEU A 80 -5.40 9.35 15.84
C LEU A 80 -6.00 8.28 14.94
N LEU A 81 -5.82 7.03 15.37
CA LEU A 81 -6.36 5.84 14.73
C LEU A 81 -5.88 5.73 13.27
N VAL A 82 -4.57 5.70 13.08
CA VAL A 82 -3.92 5.51 11.76
C VAL A 82 -4.32 4.15 11.21
N HIS A 83 -4.98 4.10 10.04
CA HIS A 83 -5.61 2.85 9.56
C HIS A 83 -5.54 2.65 8.05
N GLY A 84 -6.18 3.52 7.26
CA GLY A 84 -6.29 3.34 5.82
C GLY A 84 -5.02 3.81 5.12
N MET A 85 -4.61 3.13 4.05
CA MET A 85 -3.48 3.56 3.22
C MET A 85 -3.71 3.31 1.74
N GLY A 86 -3.08 4.12 0.89
CA GLY A 86 -3.08 3.91 -0.56
C GLY A 86 -1.96 4.68 -1.26
N PHE A 87 -1.36 4.08 -2.28
CA PHE A 87 -0.35 4.73 -3.10
C PHE A 87 -0.99 5.61 -4.18
N SER A 88 -0.34 6.72 -4.53
CA SER A 88 -0.59 7.43 -5.77
C SER A 88 -0.29 6.52 -6.98
N PRO A 89 -0.92 6.75 -8.15
CA PRO A 89 -0.67 5.94 -9.34
C PRO A 89 0.79 5.89 -9.80
N ASP A 90 1.57 6.94 -9.52
CA ASP A 90 3.02 7.00 -9.80
C ASP A 90 3.89 6.37 -8.70
N GLY A 91 3.28 5.88 -7.61
CA GLY A 91 3.95 5.24 -6.48
C GLY A 91 4.79 6.19 -5.62
N ARG A 92 4.83 7.50 -5.91
CA ARG A 92 5.70 8.47 -5.23
C ARG A 92 5.12 9.04 -3.93
N THR A 93 3.82 8.87 -3.71
CA THR A 93 3.14 9.35 -2.51
C THR A 93 2.30 8.23 -1.90
N LEU A 94 2.47 8.01 -0.60
CA LEU A 94 1.58 7.18 0.22
C LEU A 94 0.61 8.10 0.97
N ALA A 95 -0.68 7.93 0.72
CA ALA A 95 -1.73 8.57 1.51
C ALA A 95 -2.08 7.68 2.71
N VAL A 96 -2.09 8.26 3.91
CA VAL A 96 -2.33 7.56 5.16
C VAL A 96 -3.48 8.23 5.91
N VAL A 97 -4.56 7.50 6.11
CA VAL A 97 -5.79 7.97 6.75
C VAL A 97 -5.72 7.75 8.25
N SER A 98 -6.01 8.80 9.00
CA SER A 98 -6.20 8.77 10.45
C SER A 98 -7.67 9.03 10.76
N ILE A 99 -8.40 7.98 11.13
CA ILE A 99 -9.87 8.02 11.22
C ILE A 99 -10.37 8.73 12.49
N GLY A 100 -9.55 8.80 13.55
CA GLY A 100 -9.92 9.48 14.79
C GLY A 100 -9.76 11.00 14.68
N SER A 101 -8.74 11.45 13.94
CA SER A 101 -8.45 12.88 13.72
C SER A 101 -9.05 13.43 12.41
N ASN A 102 -9.75 12.61 11.63
CA ASN A 102 -10.33 12.97 10.32
C ASN A 102 -9.31 13.65 9.39
N SER A 103 -8.18 12.97 9.16
CA SER A 103 -7.12 13.52 8.33
C SER A 103 -6.50 12.49 7.39
N VAL A 104 -5.83 13.01 6.36
CA VAL A 104 -4.99 12.26 5.43
C VAL A 104 -3.59 12.86 5.50
N THR A 105 -2.59 12.05 5.84
CA THR A 105 -1.17 12.43 5.79
C THR A 105 -0.53 11.86 4.53
N PHE A 106 0.19 12.71 3.80
CA PHE A 106 0.87 12.34 2.56
C PHE A 106 2.35 12.15 2.83
N ILE A 107 2.89 10.99 2.46
CA ILE A 107 4.28 10.60 2.71
C ILE A 107 4.98 10.41 1.37
N ASP A 108 6.19 10.95 1.24
CA ASP A 108 7.08 10.68 0.10
C ASP A 108 7.69 9.28 0.23
N THR A 109 7.51 8.42 -0.76
CA THR A 109 7.91 7.00 -0.68
C THR A 109 9.40 6.77 -0.94
N ALA A 110 10.11 7.75 -1.50
CA ALA A 110 11.55 7.66 -1.72
C ALA A 110 12.33 7.98 -0.43
N THR A 111 11.79 8.91 0.38
CA THR A 111 12.46 9.44 1.57
C THR A 111 11.79 9.04 2.88
N ASN A 112 10.57 8.50 2.83
CA ASN A 112 9.68 8.28 3.98
C ASN A 112 9.33 9.56 4.76
N ALA A 113 9.53 10.73 4.15
CA ALA A 113 9.22 12.00 4.79
C ALA A 113 7.74 12.35 4.69
N VAL A 114 7.17 12.88 5.78
CA VAL A 114 5.83 13.48 5.75
C VAL A 114 5.90 14.76 4.91
N LYS A 115 5.08 14.82 3.86
CA LYS A 115 4.94 15.98 2.97
C LYS A 115 4.01 17.02 3.58
N HIS A 116 2.80 16.60 3.97
CA HIS A 116 1.80 17.41 4.65
C HIS A 116 0.64 16.54 5.15
N THR A 117 -0.23 17.13 5.97
CA THR A 117 -1.48 16.54 6.43
C THR A 117 -2.65 17.45 6.06
N THR A 118 -3.72 16.86 5.55
CA THR A 118 -4.98 17.55 5.22
C THR A 118 -6.09 17.01 6.11
N TYR A 119 -6.82 17.91 6.77
CA TYR A 119 -8.02 17.56 7.53
C TYR A 119 -9.22 17.57 6.59
N VAL A 120 -10.05 16.53 6.66
CA VAL A 120 -11.19 16.32 5.73
C VAL A 120 -12.55 16.70 6.35
N GLY A 121 -12.53 17.34 7.53
CA GLY A 121 -13.72 17.86 8.19
C GLY A 121 -14.45 16.87 9.10
N ARG A 122 -15.48 17.36 9.77
CA ARG A 122 -16.53 16.60 10.47
C ARG A 122 -17.88 17.02 9.92
#